data_AF-A0AAV2H903-F1
#
_entry.id   AF-A0AAV2H903-F1
#
_cell.length_a   1.000
_cell.length_b   1.000
_cell.length_c   1.000
_cell.angle_alpha   90.00
_cell.angle_beta   90.00
_cell.angle_gamma   90.00
#
_symmetry.space_group_name_H-M   'P 1'
#
loop_
_entity.id
_entity.type
_entity.pdbx_description
1 polymer ?
#
loop_
_entity_poly.entity_id
_entity_poly.type
_entity_poly.pdbx_seq_one_letter_code
_entity_poly.pdbx_strand_id
1 'polypeptide(L)'
;GIAFVRGGCISSRRFLNQSYDVGVVEVGRGFRGILTAAHEVGHLLGAFHDGEKNSSSCSSSSGHLMSQVWADPYLYNRFSNCSRQNFKHFMENTWYSECLLSSDSNYTTGYEFPPHWAGEVSSIEDQCHQYIEGIPCVGVSLESQCGQLCCEKWTQQFPSKEPAVDGTFCGVGKVSSILTPSS
;
A
#
# COMPACT_ATOMS: atom_id res chain seq x y z
N GLY A 1 -6.42 -5.35 7.09
CA GLY A 1 -5.83 -5.44 8.43
C GLY A 1 -6.84 -4.87 9.39
N ILE A 2 -6.39 -4.25 10.47
CA ILE A 2 -7.25 -3.49 11.37
C ILE A 2 -6.45 -2.34 12.00
N ALA A 3 -7.07 -1.16 12.04
CA ALA A 3 -6.57 0.02 12.76
C ALA A 3 -7.74 0.89 13.22
N PHE A 4 -7.50 1.70 14.25
CA PHE A 4 -8.47 2.70 14.69
C PHE A 4 -8.44 3.93 13.81
N VAL A 5 -9.63 4.45 13.46
CA VAL A 5 -9.73 5.73 12.78
C VAL A 5 -9.34 6.86 13.75
N ARG A 6 -8.38 7.71 13.36
CA ARG A 6 -7.79 8.81 14.19
C ARG A 6 -7.05 8.33 15.43
N GLY A 7 -6.53 7.10 15.40
CA GLY A 7 -5.79 6.49 16.50
C GLY A 7 -4.35 6.95 16.64
N GLY A 8 -3.73 7.52 15.60
CA GLY A 8 -2.27 7.67 15.45
C GLY A 8 -1.50 8.44 16.54
N CYS A 9 -2.19 9.19 17.42
CA CYS A 9 -1.57 9.87 18.55
C CYS A 9 -2.18 9.51 19.92
N ILE A 10 -3.04 8.49 19.99
CA ILE A 10 -3.62 8.00 21.23
C ILE A 10 -2.78 6.80 21.69
N SER A 11 -1.68 7.11 22.38
CA SER A 11 -0.75 6.12 22.92
C SER A 11 -0.83 6.05 24.44
N SER A 12 -0.47 4.90 25.01
CA SER A 12 -0.52 4.67 26.46
C SER A 12 0.37 5.62 27.27
N ARG A 13 1.41 6.17 26.62
CA ARG A 13 2.31 7.19 27.20
C ARG A 13 1.61 8.53 27.38
N ARG A 14 0.63 8.85 26.54
CA ARG A 14 -0.10 10.12 26.51
C ARG A 14 -1.50 10.01 27.12
N PHE A 15 -2.14 8.86 26.97
CA PHE A 15 -3.48 8.55 27.43
C PHE A 15 -3.45 7.26 28.23
N LEU A 16 -3.47 7.38 29.57
CA LEU A 16 -3.34 6.28 30.52
C LEU A 16 -4.22 5.07 30.10
N ASN A 17 -3.58 3.93 29.87
CA ASN A 17 -4.21 2.65 29.50
C ASN A 17 -4.96 2.62 28.15
N GLN A 18 -4.66 3.52 27.21
CA GLN A 18 -5.23 3.49 25.86
C GLN A 18 -4.13 3.49 24.79
N SER A 19 -4.15 2.48 23.92
CA SER A 19 -3.30 2.40 22.72
C SER A 19 -4.17 2.13 21.51
N TYR A 20 -4.43 3.18 20.74
CA TYR A 20 -5.15 3.12 19.46
C TYR A 20 -4.24 3.49 18.28
N ASP A 21 -2.98 3.84 18.56
CA ASP A 21 -1.91 4.17 17.64
C ASP A 21 -1.29 2.95 16.94
N VAL A 22 -2.05 1.86 16.84
CA VAL A 22 -1.58 0.56 16.35
C VAL A 22 -2.44 0.11 15.16
N GLY A 23 -1.76 -0.32 14.10
CA GLY A 23 -2.36 -1.05 12.99
C GLY A 23 -1.79 -2.47 12.90
N VAL A 24 -2.65 -3.44 12.60
CA VAL A 24 -2.27 -4.85 12.42
C VAL A 24 -2.58 -5.27 10.99
N VAL A 25 -1.63 -5.93 10.35
CA VAL A 25 -1.71 -6.29 8.93
C VAL A 25 -1.40 -7.77 8.77
N GLU A 26 -2.23 -8.47 8.01
CA GLU A 26 -1.90 -9.81 7.55
C GLU A 26 -0.98 -9.68 6.32
N VAL A 27 0.19 -10.30 6.40
CA VAL A 27 1.16 -10.32 5.31
C VAL A 27 1.11 -11.69 4.66
N GLY A 28 0.62 -11.72 3.42
CA GLY A 28 0.62 -12.92 2.58
C GLY A 28 1.96 -13.14 1.88
N ARG A 29 1.98 -14.16 1.02
CA ARG A 29 3.07 -14.42 0.07
C ARG A 29 2.97 -13.41 -1.08
N GLY A 30 3.66 -12.27 -0.98
CA GLY A 30 3.66 -11.20 -1.99
C GLY A 30 3.58 -9.80 -1.39
N PHE A 31 3.47 -8.78 -2.25
CA PHE A 31 3.60 -7.36 -1.85
C PHE A 31 2.29 -6.67 -1.47
N ARG A 32 1.16 -7.38 -1.53
CA ARG A 32 -0.17 -6.87 -1.12
C ARG A 32 -0.22 -6.38 0.33
N GLY A 33 0.64 -6.93 1.19
CA GLY A 33 0.78 -6.48 2.58
C GLY A 33 1.14 -5.00 2.70
N ILE A 34 1.89 -4.44 1.75
CA ILE A 34 2.28 -3.02 1.73
C ILE A 34 1.05 -2.13 1.53
N LEU A 35 0.18 -2.47 0.58
CA LEU A 35 -1.07 -1.73 0.33
C LEU A 35 -1.96 -1.79 1.57
N THR A 36 -2.06 -2.97 2.18
CA THR A 36 -2.86 -3.13 3.40
C THR A 36 -2.27 -2.32 4.56
N ALA A 37 -0.94 -2.29 4.72
CA ALA A 37 -0.29 -1.45 5.73
C ALA A 37 -0.54 0.04 5.49
N ALA A 38 -0.42 0.51 4.26
CA ALA A 38 -0.72 1.89 3.89
C ALA A 38 -2.20 2.25 4.15
N HIS A 39 -3.11 1.31 3.89
CA HIS A 39 -4.54 1.46 4.20
C HIS A 39 -4.79 1.63 5.71
N GLU A 40 -4.20 0.77 6.55
CA GLU A 40 -4.34 0.86 8.00
C GLU A 40 -3.70 2.14 8.57
N VAL A 41 -2.55 2.58 8.02
CA VAL A 41 -1.97 3.90 8.34
C VAL A 41 -2.94 5.03 7.96
N GLY A 42 -3.64 4.91 6.83
CA GLY A 42 -4.71 5.83 6.46
C GLY A 42 -5.78 5.96 7.54
N HIS A 43 -6.23 4.85 8.13
CA HIS A 43 -7.15 4.89 9.27
C HIS A 43 -6.54 5.61 10.47
N LEU A 44 -5.31 5.30 10.87
CA LEU A 44 -4.63 5.98 12.00
C LEU A 44 -4.55 7.49 11.81
N LEU A 45 -4.36 7.95 10.57
CA LEU A 45 -4.34 9.37 10.15
C LEU A 45 -5.74 9.97 9.94
N GLY A 46 -6.80 9.19 10.17
CA GLY A 46 -8.17 9.67 10.26
C GLY A 46 -9.05 9.43 9.04
N ALA A 47 -8.56 8.75 8.01
CA ALA A 47 -9.38 8.40 6.85
C ALA A 47 -10.43 7.32 7.20
N PHE A 48 -11.65 7.54 6.71
CA PHE A 48 -12.66 6.49 6.59
C PHE A 48 -12.54 5.80 5.24
N HIS A 49 -13.18 4.63 5.10
CA HIS A 49 -13.38 4.04 3.77
C HIS A 49 -14.13 5.02 2.86
N ASP A 50 -13.75 5.03 1.59
CA ASP A 50 -14.49 5.80 0.59
C ASP A 50 -15.93 5.28 0.51
N GLY A 51 -16.90 6.19 0.46
CA GLY A 51 -18.33 5.87 0.48
C GLY A 51 -18.95 5.84 1.87
N GLU A 52 -18.15 6.01 2.94
CA GLU A 52 -18.63 5.95 4.32
C GLU A 52 -18.45 7.27 5.08
N LYS A 53 -19.39 7.60 5.97
CA LYS A 53 -19.29 8.71 6.95
C LYS A 53 -18.81 10.02 6.27
N ASN A 54 -17.68 10.56 6.72
CA ASN A 54 -17.07 11.80 6.21
C ASN A 54 -16.35 11.62 4.85
N SER A 55 -16.44 10.45 4.23
CA SER A 55 -15.91 10.12 2.91
C SER A 55 -17.02 9.70 1.92
N SER A 56 -18.29 9.93 2.25
CA SER A 56 -19.46 9.54 1.42
C SER A 56 -19.49 10.15 0.02
N SER A 57 -18.79 11.27 -0.21
CA SER A 57 -18.68 11.89 -1.54
C SER A 57 -17.70 11.18 -2.48
N CYS A 58 -16.82 10.31 -1.96
CA CYS A 58 -15.95 9.47 -2.78
C CYS A 58 -16.59 8.09 -2.95
N SER A 59 -16.59 7.55 -4.17
CA SER A 59 -17.19 6.23 -4.41
C SER A 59 -16.43 5.12 -3.69
N SER A 60 -17.16 4.19 -3.05
CA SER A 60 -16.59 2.97 -2.48
C SER A 60 -15.97 2.03 -3.52
N SER A 61 -16.28 2.24 -4.80
CA SER A 61 -15.72 1.49 -5.94
C SER A 61 -14.70 2.31 -6.74
N SER A 62 -14.17 3.40 -6.18
CA SER A 62 -13.32 4.34 -6.90
C SER A 62 -11.94 3.80 -7.28
N GLY A 63 -11.54 2.62 -6.81
CA GLY A 63 -10.21 2.06 -7.05
C GLY A 63 -9.14 2.58 -6.09
N HIS A 64 -9.40 3.65 -5.33
CA HIS A 64 -8.42 4.25 -4.43
C HIS A 64 -8.09 3.33 -3.24
N LEU A 65 -6.98 3.63 -2.57
CA LEU A 65 -6.45 2.83 -1.47
C LEU A 65 -7.47 2.58 -0.34
N MET A 66 -8.34 3.55 -0.04
CA MET A 66 -9.39 3.46 0.99
C MET A 66 -10.75 2.96 0.46
N SER A 67 -10.83 2.54 -0.81
CA SER A 67 -12.04 1.99 -1.40
C SER A 67 -12.19 0.49 -1.13
N GLN A 68 -13.38 -0.07 -1.36
CA GLN A 68 -13.66 -1.50 -1.16
C GLN A 68 -13.00 -2.39 -2.23
N VAL A 69 -12.64 -1.81 -3.39
CA VAL A 69 -12.17 -2.56 -4.55
C VAL A 69 -10.89 -1.93 -5.10
N TRP A 70 -9.79 -2.66 -5.07
CA TRP A 70 -8.53 -2.28 -5.72
C TRP A 70 -8.48 -2.79 -7.16
N ALA A 71 -9.36 -2.25 -8.01
CA ALA A 71 -9.48 -2.69 -9.41
C ALA A 71 -8.54 -1.96 -10.37
N ASP A 72 -7.99 -0.82 -9.96
CA ASP A 72 -7.15 0.03 -10.82
C ASP A 72 -5.75 0.18 -10.21
N PRO A 73 -4.70 -0.37 -10.87
CA PRO A 73 -3.32 -0.26 -10.44
C PRO A 73 -2.76 1.15 -10.28
N TYR A 74 -3.35 2.11 -10.98
CA TYR A 74 -2.97 3.51 -10.88
C TYR A 74 -3.60 4.22 -9.66
N LEU A 75 -4.70 3.67 -9.13
CA LEU A 75 -5.48 4.29 -8.06
C LEU A 75 -5.29 3.59 -6.71
N TYR A 76 -5.10 2.26 -6.66
CA TYR A 76 -5.06 1.55 -5.37
C TYR A 76 -3.87 1.98 -4.50
N ASN A 77 -2.86 2.63 -5.07
CA ASN A 77 -1.70 3.18 -4.37
C ASN A 77 -1.86 4.67 -4.00
N ARG A 78 -3.04 5.24 -4.24
CA ARG A 78 -3.35 6.65 -4.00
C ARG A 78 -4.52 6.79 -3.03
N PHE A 79 -4.39 7.79 -2.18
CA PHE A 79 -5.49 8.25 -1.33
C PHE A 79 -6.46 9.12 -2.14
N SER A 80 -7.76 8.90 -1.96
CA SER A 80 -8.80 9.72 -2.58
C SER A 80 -8.76 11.16 -2.05
N ASN A 81 -9.48 12.08 -2.71
CA ASN A 81 -9.64 13.43 -2.19
C ASN A 81 -10.29 13.43 -0.78
N CYS A 82 -11.21 12.51 -0.51
CA CYS A 82 -11.83 12.38 0.80
C CYS A 82 -10.83 11.93 1.86
N SER A 83 -9.98 10.94 1.57
CA SER A 83 -8.91 10.53 2.49
C SER A 83 -7.96 11.69 2.80
N ARG A 84 -7.53 12.45 1.77
CA ARG A 84 -6.64 13.61 1.93
C ARG A 84 -7.28 14.72 2.79
N GLN A 85 -8.57 14.96 2.64
CA GLN A 85 -9.30 15.92 3.48
C GLN A 85 -9.41 15.45 4.94
N ASN A 86 -9.64 14.15 5.15
CA ASN A 86 -9.63 13.57 6.50
C ASN A 86 -8.25 13.69 7.16
N PHE A 87 -7.16 13.46 6.44
CA PHE A 87 -5.80 13.68 6.94
C PHE A 87 -5.57 15.12 7.35
N LYS A 88 -5.93 16.06 6.47
CA LYS A 88 -5.85 17.50 6.76
C LYS A 88 -6.64 17.84 8.03
N HIS A 89 -7.86 17.34 8.15
CA HIS A 89 -8.67 17.55 9.34
C HIS A 89 -8.05 16.95 10.60
N PHE A 90 -7.48 15.75 10.54
CA PHE A 90 -6.79 15.14 11.67
C PHE A 90 -5.58 15.98 12.10
N MET A 91 -4.74 16.41 11.16
CA MET A 91 -3.54 17.20 11.46
C MET A 91 -3.86 18.60 11.98
N GLU A 92 -4.89 19.26 11.43
CA GLU A 92 -5.16 20.68 11.74
C GLU A 92 -6.24 20.89 12.83
N ASN A 93 -7.16 19.94 13.01
CA ASN A 93 -8.37 20.14 13.82
C ASN A 93 -8.54 19.11 14.95
N THR A 94 -7.59 18.18 15.13
CA THR A 94 -7.62 17.22 16.23
C THR A 94 -6.59 17.61 17.29
N TRP A 95 -7.04 18.03 18.47
CA TRP A 95 -6.18 18.62 19.51
C TRP A 95 -5.03 17.72 19.98
N TYR A 96 -5.13 16.40 19.81
CA TYR A 96 -4.10 15.44 20.22
C TYR A 96 -3.18 14.98 19.08
N SER A 97 -3.33 15.48 17.84
CA SER A 97 -2.53 15.04 16.69
C SER A 97 -1.11 15.64 16.64
N GLU A 98 -0.79 16.56 17.56
CA GLU A 98 0.52 17.23 17.65
C GLU A 98 1.72 16.27 17.78
N CYS A 99 1.49 15.01 18.16
CA CYS A 99 2.56 14.01 18.23
C CYS A 99 3.22 13.71 16.87
N LEU A 100 2.54 14.03 15.76
CA LEU A 100 3.06 13.90 14.40
C LEU A 100 3.72 15.19 13.88
N LEU A 101 3.62 16.29 14.62
CA LEU A 101 4.12 17.61 14.23
C LEU A 101 5.49 17.91 14.82
N SER A 102 5.85 17.27 15.95
CA SER A 102 7.18 17.39 16.52
C SER A 102 8.19 16.57 15.72
N SER A 103 9.07 17.25 15.01
CA SER A 103 10.31 16.64 14.51
C SER A 103 11.26 16.43 15.69
N ASP A 104 11.03 15.42 16.53
CA ASP A 104 12.07 14.99 17.45
C ASP A 104 13.22 14.45 16.59
N SER A 105 14.25 15.27 16.41
CA SER A 105 15.48 14.97 15.66
C SER A 105 16.29 13.78 16.23
N ASN A 106 15.78 13.13 17.28
CA ASN A 106 16.29 11.88 17.83
C ASN A 106 15.67 10.64 17.18
N TYR A 107 14.56 10.75 16.44
CA TYR A 107 13.97 9.65 15.66
C TYR A 107 14.46 9.62 14.20
N THR A 108 15.24 10.62 13.77
CA THR A 108 15.80 10.71 12.40
C THR A 108 16.99 9.77 12.16
N THR A 109 17.41 8.95 13.13
CA THR A 109 18.64 8.14 13.03
C THR A 109 18.42 6.62 12.83
N GLY A 110 17.21 6.15 12.52
CA GLY A 110 16.92 4.71 12.57
C GLY A 110 16.85 3.96 11.24
N TYR A 111 16.16 4.51 10.25
CA TYR A 111 15.75 3.74 9.07
C TYR A 111 16.31 4.36 7.79
N GLU A 112 17.41 3.80 7.31
CA GLU A 112 17.88 4.07 5.95
C GLU A 112 16.89 3.44 4.97
N PHE A 113 16.22 4.28 4.18
CA PHE A 113 15.45 3.76 3.05
C PHE A 113 16.41 3.07 2.08
N PRO A 114 16.08 1.86 1.60
CA PRO A 114 16.90 1.21 0.59
C PRO A 114 17.11 2.15 -0.60
N PRO A 115 18.34 2.30 -1.11
CA PRO A 115 18.60 3.14 -2.28
C PRO A 115 18.07 2.54 -3.58
N HIS A 116 17.57 1.30 -3.51
CA HIS A 116 17.08 0.51 -4.63
C HIS A 116 15.57 0.30 -4.56
N TRP A 117 14.94 0.24 -5.71
CA TRP A 117 13.53 -0.10 -5.86
C TRP A 117 13.31 -1.58 -5.53
N ALA A 118 12.11 -1.94 -5.09
CA ALA A 118 11.78 -3.32 -4.73
C ALA A 118 12.06 -4.30 -5.89
N GLY A 119 11.75 -3.90 -7.12
CA GLY A 119 11.97 -4.71 -8.32
C GLY A 119 13.42 -4.73 -8.83
N GLU A 120 14.30 -3.84 -8.34
CA GLU A 120 15.74 -3.93 -8.61
C GLU A 120 16.41 -5.03 -7.78
N VAL A 121 15.83 -5.36 -6.63
CA VAL A 121 16.32 -6.40 -5.71
C VAL A 121 15.43 -7.65 -5.68
N SER A 122 14.31 -7.64 -6.40
CA SER A 122 13.37 -8.76 -6.52
C SER A 122 12.94 -8.91 -7.98
N SER A 123 13.58 -9.85 -8.69
CA SER A 123 13.26 -10.16 -10.07
C SER A 123 11.84 -10.71 -10.21
N ILE A 124 11.34 -10.83 -11.45
CA ILE A 124 10.02 -11.43 -11.68
C ILE A 124 10.01 -12.91 -11.27
N GLU A 125 11.15 -13.61 -11.42
CA GLU A 125 11.37 -14.96 -10.94
C GLU A 125 11.29 -15.04 -9.41
N ASP A 126 11.95 -14.13 -8.70
CA ASP A 126 11.91 -14.08 -7.22
C ASP A 126 10.49 -13.81 -6.72
N GLN A 127 9.76 -12.91 -7.38
CA GLN A 127 8.37 -12.60 -7.06
C GLN A 127 7.46 -13.82 -7.23
N CYS A 128 7.61 -14.58 -8.33
CA CYS A 128 6.83 -15.79 -8.55
C CYS A 128 7.23 -16.94 -7.61
N HIS A 129 8.50 -17.04 -7.26
CA HIS A 129 8.96 -17.96 -6.24
C HIS A 129 8.36 -17.61 -4.87
N GLN A 130 8.32 -16.33 -4.50
CA GLN A 130 7.73 -15.90 -3.23
C GLN A 130 6.21 -16.09 -3.21
N TYR A 131 5.52 -15.79 -4.31
CA TYR A 131 4.05 -15.84 -4.40
C TYR A 131 3.52 -17.27 -4.27
N ILE A 132 4.02 -18.20 -5.10
CA ILE A 132 3.50 -19.57 -5.20
C ILE A 132 4.59 -20.66 -5.22
N GLU A 133 5.87 -20.31 -5.07
CA GLU A 133 7.03 -21.20 -5.35
C GLU A 133 7.00 -21.69 -6.79
N GLY A 134 6.67 -20.78 -7.71
CA GLY A 134 6.55 -21.03 -9.15
C GLY A 134 7.60 -20.28 -9.95
N ILE A 135 7.34 -20.16 -11.25
CA ILE A 135 8.13 -19.40 -12.22
C ILE A 135 7.24 -18.38 -12.93
N PRO A 136 7.79 -17.39 -13.64
CA PRO A 136 7.01 -16.52 -14.51
C PRO A 136 6.24 -17.32 -15.56
N CYS A 137 5.03 -16.89 -15.92
CA CYS A 137 4.20 -17.58 -16.90
C CYS A 137 4.91 -17.73 -18.25
N VAL A 138 5.00 -18.96 -18.77
CA VAL A 138 5.60 -19.25 -20.05
C VAL A 138 4.63 -18.84 -21.16
N GLY A 139 5.15 -18.19 -22.21
CA GLY A 139 4.35 -17.75 -23.36
C GLY A 139 3.59 -16.44 -23.16
N VAL A 140 3.69 -15.81 -21.98
CA VAL A 140 3.17 -14.45 -21.73
C VAL A 140 4.33 -13.45 -21.84
N SER A 141 4.12 -12.32 -22.52
CA SER A 141 5.18 -11.30 -22.65
C SER A 141 5.54 -10.69 -21.28
N LEU A 142 6.82 -10.37 -21.07
CA LEU A 142 7.29 -9.73 -19.82
C LEU A 142 6.53 -8.43 -19.52
N GLU A 143 6.20 -7.65 -20.55
CA GLU A 143 5.41 -6.42 -20.42
C GLU A 143 4.02 -6.69 -19.82
N SER A 144 3.29 -7.70 -20.32
CA SER A 144 1.98 -8.08 -19.78
C SER A 144 2.11 -8.65 -18.35
N GLN A 145 3.14 -9.45 -18.09
CA GLN A 145 3.40 -10.00 -16.76
C GLN A 145 3.78 -8.90 -15.74
N CYS A 146 4.34 -7.78 -16.17
CA CYS A 146 4.57 -6.66 -15.27
C CYS A 146 3.29 -5.91 -14.89
N GLY A 147 2.38 -5.71 -15.85
CA GLY A 147 1.09 -5.06 -15.59
C GLY A 147 0.16 -5.90 -14.70
N GLN A 148 0.28 -7.23 -14.79
CA GLN A 148 -0.35 -8.17 -13.88
C GLN A 148 0.59 -9.35 -13.67
N LEU A 149 1.17 -9.48 -12.47
CA LEU A 149 2.14 -10.53 -12.17
C LEU A 149 1.54 -11.90 -12.46
N CYS A 150 2.06 -12.60 -13.46
CA CYS A 150 1.60 -13.93 -13.84
C CYS A 150 2.67 -14.93 -13.45
N CYS A 151 2.29 -15.87 -12.58
CA CYS A 151 3.16 -16.96 -12.17
C CYS A 151 2.54 -18.30 -12.53
N GLU A 152 3.36 -19.29 -12.86
CA GLU A 152 2.90 -20.66 -13.10
C GLU A 152 3.61 -21.66 -12.19
N LYS A 153 2.85 -22.68 -11.77
CA LYS A 153 3.36 -23.84 -11.03
C LYS A 153 2.64 -25.09 -11.54
N TRP A 154 3.41 -26.14 -11.83
CA TRP A 154 2.87 -27.39 -12.39
C TRP A 154 2.03 -27.16 -13.66
N THR A 155 2.46 -26.24 -14.55
CA THR A 155 1.75 -25.84 -15.78
C THR A 155 0.41 -25.13 -15.58
N GLN A 156 0.04 -24.82 -14.33
CA GLN A 156 -1.14 -24.02 -14.00
C GLN A 156 -0.75 -22.56 -13.77
N GLN A 157 -1.47 -21.63 -14.39
CA GLN A 157 -1.29 -20.19 -14.21
C GLN A 157 -2.03 -19.68 -12.97
N PHE A 158 -1.38 -18.79 -12.24
CA PHE A 158 -1.87 -18.08 -11.07
C PHE A 158 -1.56 -16.58 -11.25
N PRO A 159 -2.46 -15.82 -11.91
CA PRO A 159 -2.32 -14.39 -11.96
C PRO A 159 -2.49 -13.79 -10.56
N SER A 160 -1.60 -12.87 -10.21
CA SER A 160 -1.71 -12.01 -9.05
C SER A 160 -2.81 -10.96 -9.28
N LYS A 161 -3.33 -10.42 -8.18
CA LYS A 161 -4.20 -9.22 -8.23
C LYS A 161 -3.40 -7.94 -8.37
N GLU A 162 -2.12 -8.00 -8.03
CA GLU A 162 -1.18 -6.90 -8.05
C GLU A 162 -0.19 -7.05 -9.23
N PRO A 163 0.27 -5.93 -9.83
CA PRO A 163 1.35 -5.93 -10.81
C PRO A 163 2.68 -6.37 -10.18
N ALA A 164 3.70 -6.57 -11.02
CA ALA A 164 5.06 -6.69 -10.54
C ALA A 164 5.49 -5.41 -9.80
N VAL A 165 6.30 -5.56 -8.76
CA VAL A 165 6.72 -4.41 -7.94
C VAL A 165 7.49 -3.38 -8.74
N ASP A 166 7.45 -2.13 -8.27
CA ASP A 166 8.14 -1.02 -8.94
C ASP A 166 9.63 -1.31 -9.13
N GLY A 167 10.14 -1.02 -10.32
CA GLY A 167 11.53 -1.27 -10.71
C GLY A 167 11.80 -2.63 -11.34
N THR A 168 10.81 -3.54 -11.40
CA THR A 168 11.01 -4.85 -12.05
C THR A 168 11.27 -4.66 -13.55
N PHE A 169 12.27 -5.36 -14.10
CA PHE A 169 12.58 -5.32 -15.52
C PHE A 169 11.44 -5.94 -16.36
N CYS A 170 10.91 -5.19 -17.32
CA CYS A 170 9.76 -5.60 -18.14
C CYS A 170 10.07 -5.66 -19.64
N GLY A 171 11.32 -5.38 -20.02
CA GLY A 171 11.77 -5.34 -21.41
C GLY A 171 12.83 -4.26 -21.62
N VAL A 172 13.36 -4.17 -22.85
CA VAL A 172 14.40 -3.20 -23.20
C VAL A 172 13.91 -1.78 -22.93
N GLY A 173 14.54 -1.09 -21.97
CA GLY A 173 14.18 0.27 -21.57
C GLY A 173 12.84 0.38 -20.82
N LYS A 174 12.25 -0.72 -20.36
CA LYS A 174 10.96 -0.75 -19.65
C LYS A 174 11.11 -1.38 -18.26
N VAL A 175 10.55 -0.71 -17.25
CA VAL A 175 10.44 -1.21 -15.88
C VAL A 175 9.01 -1.05 -15.36
N SER A 176 8.61 -1.88 -14.41
CA SER A 176 7.31 -1.76 -13.75
C SER A 176 7.27 -0.47 -12.93
N SER A 177 6.16 0.26 -13.03
CA SER A 177 5.90 1.42 -12.18
C SER A 177 4.41 1.64 -12.02
N ILE A 178 3.92 1.58 -10.78
CA ILE A 178 2.55 1.96 -10.40
C ILE A 178 2.32 3.48 -10.42
N LEU A 179 3.39 4.26 -10.65
CA LEU A 179 3.31 5.73 -10.73
C LEU A 179 2.96 6.22 -12.13
N THR A 180 3.20 5.39 -13.16
CA THR A 180 2.85 5.68 -14.55
C THR A 180 1.56 4.96 -14.92
N PRO A 181 0.58 5.63 -15.56
CA PRO A 181 -0.56 4.94 -16.15
C PRO A 181 -0.07 3.89 -17.15
N SER A 182 -0.70 2.72 -17.19
CA SER A 182 -0.56 1.80 -18.33
C SER A 182 -1.01 2.54 -19.58
N SER A 183 -0.05 2.87 -20.46
CA SER A 183 -0.27 3.50 -21.77
C SER A 183 -0.83 2.51 -22.78
#